data_AF-A0A9R0ZX71-F1
#
_entry.id   AF-A0A9R0ZX71-F1
#
_cell.length_a   1.000
_cell.length_b   1.000
_cell.length_c   1.000
_cell.angle_alpha   90.00
_cell.angle_beta   90.00
_cell.angle_gamma   90.00
#
_symmetry.space_group_name_H-M   'P 1'
#
loop_
_entity.id
_entity.type
_entity.pdbx_description
1 polymer ?
#
loop_
_entity_poly.entity_id
_entity_poly.type
_entity_poly.pdbx_seq_one_letter_code
_entity_poly.pdbx_strand_id
1 'polypeptide(L)'
;MMLGLHFSFMNSAAHLQRVLKIRKGQPEKILQVITGGGRIGREVPSVVADLHISLLSVIQEDREENPSDYSRNGDAWIIDTGKYISESTVISKELPLDCLSQGVLGYKKLSPSLKLHVLNFLCDEALSTTTLKNWVLKQHESATERKVAAREKFRAVKEKEKELKEKLTIKMAKPRFLRNGAEINSLVSQIKEAYEDKKAVIDGGEAGRSS
;
A
#
# COMPACT_ATOMS: atom_id res chain seq x y z
N MET A 1 -12.67 17.01 1.11
CA MET A 1 -12.26 15.96 0.14
C MET A 1 -10.98 15.20 0.57
N MET A 2 -10.45 15.44 1.78
CA MET A 2 -9.17 14.87 2.28
C MET A 2 -9.33 13.60 3.15
N LEU A 3 -10.55 13.19 3.50
CA LEU A 3 -10.81 12.02 4.36
C LEU A 3 -10.89 10.69 3.58
N GLY A 4 -11.19 10.74 2.28
CA GLY A 4 -11.33 9.53 1.44
C GLY A 4 -9.99 8.88 1.06
N LEU A 5 -8.93 9.67 0.91
CA LEU A 5 -7.58 9.18 0.60
C LEU A 5 -6.88 8.55 1.81
N HIS A 6 -7.21 9.02 3.02
CA HIS A 6 -6.58 8.57 4.26
C HIS A 6 -7.04 7.17 4.70
N PHE A 7 -8.33 6.84 4.51
CA PHE A 7 -8.88 5.52 4.82
C PHE A 7 -8.41 4.44 3.82
N SER A 8 -8.25 4.80 2.55
CA SER A 8 -7.69 3.90 1.53
C SER A 8 -6.23 3.53 1.81
N PHE A 9 -5.47 4.41 2.46
CA PHE A 9 -4.04 4.25 2.70
C PHE A 9 -3.69 3.16 3.74
N MET A 10 -4.46 3.02 4.83
CA MET A 10 -4.27 1.91 5.79
C MET A 10 -4.47 0.53 5.15
N ASN A 11 -5.19 0.47 4.02
CA ASN A 11 -5.45 -0.76 3.28
C ASN A 11 -4.43 -1.04 2.16
N SER A 12 -3.57 -0.07 1.81
CA SER A 12 -2.72 -0.14 0.61
C SER A 12 -1.22 0.05 0.87
N ALA A 13 -0.59 -0.79 1.72
CA ALA A 13 0.79 -1.22 1.44
C ALA A 13 1.27 -2.34 2.37
N ALA A 14 1.69 -3.47 1.79
CA ALA A 14 2.50 -4.48 2.47
C ALA A 14 3.84 -3.93 3.02
N HIS A 15 4.26 -2.71 2.64
CA HIS A 15 5.49 -2.07 3.12
C HIS A 15 5.27 -1.04 4.23
N LEU A 16 4.13 -0.33 4.29
CA LEU A 16 3.71 0.40 5.52
C LEU A 16 3.53 -0.58 6.67
N GLN A 17 2.98 -1.76 6.36
CA GLN A 17 2.96 -2.90 7.26
C GLN A 17 4.36 -3.34 7.74
N ARG A 18 5.42 -3.10 6.97
CA ARG A 18 6.80 -3.42 7.37
C ARG A 18 7.47 -2.27 8.13
N VAL A 19 7.35 -1.04 7.63
CA VAL A 19 7.92 0.17 8.25
C VAL A 19 7.25 0.43 9.60
N LEU A 20 5.92 0.37 9.65
CA LEU A 20 5.13 0.53 10.88
C LEU A 20 4.91 -0.78 11.62
N LYS A 21 5.50 -1.89 11.14
CA LYS A 21 5.38 -3.26 11.70
C LYS A 21 3.93 -3.74 11.92
N ILE A 22 2.98 -3.19 11.16
CA ILE A 22 1.54 -3.53 11.21
C ILE A 22 1.28 -4.83 10.43
N ARG A 23 0.68 -5.84 11.06
CA ARG A 23 0.25 -7.08 10.40
C ARG A 23 -1.11 -6.91 9.71
N LYS A 24 -1.40 -7.73 8.70
CA LYS A 24 -2.74 -7.82 8.09
C LYS A 24 -3.83 -8.02 9.17
N GLY A 25 -4.93 -7.27 9.11
CA GLY A 25 -6.01 -7.33 10.09
C GLY A 25 -5.78 -6.47 11.36
N GLN A 26 -4.56 -5.94 11.57
CA GLN A 26 -4.29 -5.02 12.67
C GLN A 26 -4.88 -3.61 12.46
N PRO A 27 -4.89 -3.02 11.25
CA PRO A 27 -5.55 -1.72 11.01
C PRO A 27 -7.00 -1.71 11.50
N GLU A 28 -7.76 -2.74 11.17
CA GLU A 28 -9.17 -2.92 11.53
C GLU A 28 -9.32 -3.12 13.04
N LYS A 29 -8.43 -3.90 13.66
CA LYS A 29 -8.40 -4.10 15.11
C LYS A 29 -8.07 -2.80 15.85
N ILE A 30 -7.14 -1.99 15.33
CA ILE A 30 -6.76 -0.69 15.89
C ILE A 30 -7.95 0.26 15.82
N LEU A 31 -8.62 0.35 14.68
CA LEU A 31 -9.82 1.18 14.52
C LEU A 31 -10.93 0.73 15.48
N GLN A 32 -11.25 -0.57 15.51
CA GLN A 32 -12.24 -1.13 16.42
C GLN A 32 -11.94 -0.79 17.89
N VAL A 33 -10.66 -0.86 18.28
CA VAL A 33 -10.21 -0.53 19.63
C VAL A 33 -10.33 0.97 19.93
N ILE A 34 -9.93 1.83 18.99
CA ILE A 34 -9.99 3.29 19.15
C ILE A 34 -11.44 3.78 19.19
N THR A 35 -12.33 3.21 18.37
CA THR A 35 -13.74 3.61 18.24
C THR A 35 -14.66 3.02 19.32
N GLY A 36 -14.13 2.31 20.32
CA GLY A 36 -14.89 1.87 21.50
C GLY A 36 -15.35 0.41 21.51
N GLY A 37 -14.82 -0.44 20.63
CA GLY A 37 -15.06 -1.89 20.65
C GLY A 37 -14.21 -2.68 21.66
N GLY A 38 -13.32 -2.03 22.40
CA GLY A 38 -12.49 -2.64 23.44
C GLY A 38 -13.04 -2.41 24.85
N ARG A 39 -12.85 -3.37 25.76
CA ARG A 39 -13.09 -3.18 27.19
C ARG A 39 -12.31 -1.94 27.66
N ILE A 40 -12.96 -1.05 28.41
CA ILE A 40 -12.30 0.08 29.09
C ILE A 40 -11.32 -0.51 30.10
N GLY A 41 -10.09 -0.75 29.64
CA GLY A 41 -9.00 -1.32 30.43
C GLY A 41 -8.16 -0.25 31.09
N ARG A 42 -7.38 -0.65 32.10
CA ARG A 42 -6.41 0.23 32.77
C ARG A 42 -5.23 0.61 31.89
N GLU A 43 -5.09 0.09 30.67
CA GLU A 43 -3.93 0.27 29.80
C GLU A 43 -4.36 0.65 28.37
N VAL A 44 -3.52 1.43 27.68
CA VAL A 44 -3.70 1.66 26.24
C VAL A 44 -3.38 0.33 25.54
N PRO A 45 -4.26 -0.18 24.67
CA PRO A 45 -4.02 -1.46 24.01
C PRO A 45 -2.70 -1.46 23.24
N SER A 46 -1.95 -2.55 23.36
CA SER A 46 -0.59 -2.65 22.82
C SER A 46 -0.50 -2.30 21.35
N VAL A 47 -1.45 -2.76 20.55
CA VAL A 47 -1.51 -2.49 19.11
C VAL A 47 -1.64 -1.00 18.78
N VAL A 48 -2.26 -0.21 19.67
CA VAL A 48 -2.41 1.25 19.49
C VAL A 48 -1.11 1.95 19.86
N ALA A 49 -0.52 1.59 21.00
CA ALA A 49 0.74 2.18 21.45
C ALA A 49 1.90 1.83 20.48
N ASP A 50 1.99 0.58 20.02
CA ASP A 50 3.00 0.14 19.05
C ASP A 50 2.89 0.92 17.72
N LEU A 51 1.67 1.22 17.27
CA LEU A 51 1.45 2.03 16.08
C LEU A 51 1.94 3.47 16.26
N HIS A 52 1.58 4.11 17.37
CA HIS A 52 2.00 5.49 17.65
C HIS A 52 3.53 5.57 17.77
N ILE A 53 4.14 4.65 18.52
CA ILE A 53 5.60 4.56 18.65
C ILE A 53 6.26 4.38 17.29
N SER A 54 5.74 3.50 16.43
CA SER A 54 6.33 3.28 15.11
C SER A 54 6.23 4.52 14.21
N LEU A 55 5.12 5.26 14.27
CA LEU A 55 4.96 6.52 13.54
C LEU A 55 5.93 7.59 14.05
N LEU A 56 6.06 7.73 15.37
CA LEU A 56 7.00 8.67 16.00
C LEU A 56 8.44 8.35 15.62
N SER A 57 8.84 7.07 15.62
CA SER A 57 10.19 6.69 15.21
C SER A 57 10.51 7.10 13.77
N VAL A 58 9.56 6.96 12.85
CA VAL A 58 9.73 7.39 11.44
C VAL A 58 9.88 8.91 11.35
N ILE A 59 9.09 9.66 12.12
CA ILE A 59 9.17 11.13 12.16
C ILE A 59 10.50 11.59 12.76
N GLN A 60 10.93 10.98 13.87
CA GLN A 60 12.20 11.27 14.53
C GLN A 60 13.40 11.03 13.63
N GLU A 61 13.41 9.89 12.93
CA GLU A 61 14.48 9.53 12.01
C GLU A 61 14.60 10.54 10.86
N ASP A 62 13.47 11.02 10.32
CA ASP A 62 13.46 12.03 9.25
C ASP A 62 13.91 13.42 9.72
N ARG A 63 13.68 13.75 11.01
CA ARG A 63 14.12 15.00 11.63
C ARG A 63 15.56 14.95 12.16
N GLU A 64 16.29 13.85 11.93
CA GLU A 64 17.63 13.60 12.47
C GLU A 64 17.68 13.71 14.02
N GLU A 65 16.56 13.40 14.68
CA GLU A 65 16.45 13.38 16.14
C GLU A 65 16.98 12.05 16.69
N ASN A 66 17.51 12.08 17.92
CA ASN A 66 17.94 10.85 18.58
C ASN A 66 16.72 9.93 18.80
N PRO A 67 16.81 8.65 18.44
CA PRO A 67 15.69 7.73 18.60
C PRO A 67 15.36 7.57 20.09
N SER A 68 14.12 7.92 20.45
CA SER A 68 13.62 7.73 21.81
C SER A 68 13.31 6.25 22.06
N ASP A 69 13.78 5.72 23.18
CA ASP A 69 13.39 4.37 23.64
C ASP A 69 12.03 4.45 24.35
N TYR A 70 10.95 4.30 23.57
CA TYR A 70 9.59 4.38 24.09
C TYR A 70 9.13 3.06 24.71
N SER A 71 8.82 3.10 26.00
CA SER A 71 8.02 2.04 26.63
C SER A 71 6.55 2.17 26.25
N ARG A 72 5.94 1.06 25.84
CA ARG A 72 4.50 0.96 25.51
C ARG A 72 3.59 1.47 26.63
N ASN A 73 3.99 1.23 27.89
CA ASN A 73 3.24 1.60 29.08
C ASN A 73 3.71 2.94 29.66
N GLY A 74 4.75 3.54 29.08
CA GLY A 74 5.29 4.83 29.49
C GLY A 74 4.54 6.01 28.87
N ASP A 75 4.68 7.17 29.48
CA ASP A 75 4.02 8.41 29.05
C ASP A 75 4.76 9.12 27.91
N ALA A 76 6.06 8.84 27.73
CA ALA A 76 6.95 9.59 26.84
C ALA A 76 6.44 9.68 25.39
N TRP A 77 5.95 8.58 24.81
CA TRP A 77 5.46 8.60 23.42
C TRP A 77 4.19 9.46 23.25
N ILE A 78 3.37 9.61 24.29
CA ILE A 78 2.16 10.46 24.25
C ILE A 78 2.54 11.92 24.44
N ILE A 79 3.45 12.19 25.38
CA ILE A 79 3.94 13.54 25.64
C ILE A 79 4.64 14.09 24.40
N ASP A 80 5.52 13.29 23.79
CA ASP A 80 6.22 13.68 22.56
C ASP A 80 5.25 13.83 21.38
N THR A 81 4.21 13.00 21.29
CA THR A 81 3.11 13.24 20.32
C THR A 81 2.49 14.62 20.51
N GLY A 82 2.20 15.01 21.76
CA GLY A 82 1.70 16.35 22.08
C GLY A 82 2.67 17.47 21.67
N LYS A 83 3.98 17.25 21.88
CA LYS A 83 5.03 18.18 21.46
C LYS A 83 5.05 18.34 19.93
N TYR A 84 5.07 17.26 19.16
CA TYR A 84 5.04 17.33 17.69
C TYR A 84 3.79 18.05 17.18
N ILE A 85 2.63 17.80 17.80
CA ILE A 85 1.40 18.52 17.47
C ILE A 85 1.56 20.03 17.73
N SER A 86 2.12 20.41 18.87
CA SER A 86 2.30 21.83 19.23
C SER A 86 3.30 22.57 18.33
N GLU A 87 4.31 21.86 17.82
CA GLU A 87 5.32 22.39 16.92
C GLU A 87 4.82 22.48 15.47
N SER A 88 3.78 21.73 15.12
CA SER A 88 3.23 21.72 13.77
C SER A 88 2.54 23.04 13.46
N THR A 89 2.87 23.62 12.31
CA THR A 89 2.25 24.84 11.79
C THR A 89 0.78 24.64 11.42
N VAL A 90 0.36 23.38 11.23
CA VAL A 90 -1.03 22.98 11.03
C VAL A 90 -1.68 22.80 12.40
N ILE A 91 -1.85 23.91 13.13
CA ILE A 91 -2.54 23.91 14.43
C ILE A 91 -4.01 23.60 14.17
N SER A 92 -4.39 22.33 14.27
CA SER A 92 -5.79 22.01 14.46
C SER A 92 -6.15 22.43 15.88
N LYS A 93 -6.91 23.53 16.01
CA LYS A 93 -7.46 24.05 17.28
C LYS A 93 -8.26 23.01 18.08
N GLU A 94 -8.47 21.82 17.52
CA GLU A 94 -9.22 20.70 18.07
C GLU A 94 -8.34 19.62 18.72
N LEU A 95 -7.00 19.73 18.68
CA LEU A 95 -6.12 18.69 19.23
C LEU A 95 -5.94 18.81 20.75
N PRO A 96 -6.03 17.70 21.50
CA PRO A 96 -6.18 17.73 22.95
C PRO A 96 -4.83 17.81 23.69
N LEU A 97 -4.06 18.87 23.45
CA LEU A 97 -2.70 19.05 24.01
C LEU A 97 -2.64 18.91 25.54
N ASP A 98 -3.61 19.48 26.26
CA ASP A 98 -3.70 19.41 27.72
C ASP A 98 -3.88 17.97 28.24
N CYS A 99 -4.48 17.10 27.44
CA CYS A 99 -4.62 15.68 27.77
C CYS A 99 -3.36 14.90 27.39
N LEU A 100 -2.70 15.24 26.29
CA LEU A 100 -1.47 14.56 25.88
C LEU A 100 -0.30 14.84 26.84
N SER A 101 -0.23 16.04 27.42
CA SER A 101 0.76 16.37 28.46
C SER A 101 0.60 15.56 29.75
N GLN A 102 -0.57 14.94 29.98
CA GLN A 102 -0.83 14.02 31.09
C GLN A 102 -0.48 12.56 30.76
N GLY A 103 0.17 12.30 29.62
CA GLY A 103 0.61 10.97 29.21
C GLY A 103 -0.54 9.98 29.00
N VAL A 104 -0.30 8.71 29.34
CA VAL A 104 -1.22 7.58 29.16
C VAL A 104 -2.56 7.83 29.85
N LEU A 105 -2.56 8.48 31.00
CA LEU A 105 -3.80 8.78 31.74
C LEU A 105 -4.66 9.79 30.98
N GLY A 106 -4.07 10.84 30.42
CA GLY A 106 -4.82 11.82 29.64
C GLY A 106 -5.28 11.30 28.29
N TYR A 107 -4.44 10.54 27.58
CA TYR A 107 -4.81 9.89 26.33
C TYR A 107 -6.03 8.96 26.48
N LYS A 108 -6.15 8.23 27.60
CA LYS A 108 -7.32 7.38 27.87
C LYS A 108 -8.63 8.15 27.93
N LYS A 109 -8.60 9.36 28.51
CA LYS A 109 -9.77 10.24 28.69
C LYS A 109 -10.25 10.85 27.37
N LEU A 110 -9.42 10.82 26.32
CA LEU A 110 -9.82 11.31 25.01
C LEU A 110 -11.02 10.52 24.48
N SER A 111 -11.97 11.26 23.89
CA SER A 111 -13.03 10.67 23.11
C SER A 111 -12.44 9.89 21.91
N PRO A 112 -13.15 8.88 21.39
CA PRO A 112 -12.72 8.17 20.20
C PRO A 112 -12.36 9.06 19.01
N SER A 113 -13.13 10.14 18.78
CA SER A 113 -12.85 11.10 17.71
C SER A 113 -11.52 11.80 17.88
N LEU A 114 -11.20 12.25 19.11
CA LEU A 114 -9.94 12.91 19.42
C LEU A 114 -8.75 11.94 19.31
N LYS A 115 -8.91 10.68 19.69
CA LYS A 115 -7.89 9.63 19.48
C LYS A 115 -7.61 9.42 17.98
N LEU A 116 -8.64 9.41 17.15
CA LEU A 116 -8.48 9.31 15.69
C LEU A 116 -7.82 10.56 15.11
N HIS A 117 -8.13 11.76 15.60
CA HIS A 117 -7.44 12.98 15.17
C HIS A 117 -5.94 12.96 15.50
N VAL A 118 -5.56 12.50 16.70
CA VAL A 118 -4.14 12.32 17.05
C VAL A 118 -3.46 11.31 16.13
N LEU A 119 -4.11 10.17 15.85
CA LEU A 119 -3.56 9.17 14.94
C LEU A 119 -3.44 9.70 13.50
N ASN A 120 -4.44 10.43 13.01
CA ASN A 120 -4.41 11.02 11.68
C ASN A 120 -3.25 12.01 11.55
N PHE A 121 -3.05 12.87 12.55
CA PHE A 121 -1.92 13.78 12.59
C PHE A 121 -0.58 13.05 12.46
N LEU A 122 -0.36 11.99 13.25
CA LEU A 122 0.89 11.23 13.17
C LEU A 122 1.06 10.53 11.82
N CYS A 123 -0.02 10.04 11.21
CA CYS A 123 0.01 9.48 9.86
C CYS A 123 0.40 10.54 8.82
N ASP A 124 -0.20 11.73 8.87
CA ASP A 124 0.09 12.84 7.96
C ASP A 124 1.55 13.30 8.10
N GLU A 125 2.01 13.47 9.35
CA GLU A 125 3.38 13.88 9.64
C GLU A 125 4.38 12.81 9.17
N ALA A 126 4.14 11.53 9.46
CA ALA A 126 4.98 10.44 8.97
C ALA A 126 4.97 10.38 7.44
N LEU A 127 3.83 10.55 6.78
CA LEU A 127 3.71 10.60 5.33
C LEU A 127 4.47 11.76 4.69
N SER A 128 4.67 12.83 5.44
CA SER A 128 5.44 13.98 5.00
C SER A 128 6.96 13.74 5.02
N THR A 129 7.42 12.66 5.66
CA THR A 129 8.85 12.32 5.74
C THR A 129 9.43 11.97 4.37
N THR A 130 10.71 12.27 4.20
CA THR A 130 11.49 11.96 2.99
C THR A 130 11.53 10.45 2.75
N THR A 131 11.62 9.65 3.81
CA THR A 131 11.59 8.19 3.75
C THR A 131 10.32 7.67 3.09
N LEU A 132 9.15 8.11 3.57
CA LEU A 132 7.88 7.66 3.00
C LEU A 132 7.58 8.31 1.65
N LYS A 133 7.94 9.57 1.42
CA LYS A 133 7.83 10.24 0.10
C LYS A 133 8.63 9.51 -0.98
N ASN A 134 9.91 9.25 -0.73
CA ASN A 134 10.78 8.53 -1.68
C ASN A 134 10.27 7.11 -1.94
N TRP A 135 9.66 6.47 -0.94
CA TRP A 135 9.04 5.17 -1.13
C TRP A 135 7.79 5.25 -2.04
N VAL A 136 6.90 6.22 -1.82
CA VAL A 136 5.71 6.42 -2.69
C VAL A 136 6.17 6.62 -4.14
N LEU A 137 7.21 7.41 -4.37
CA LEU A 137 7.81 7.62 -5.69
C LEU A 137 8.35 6.31 -6.29
N LYS A 138 9.15 5.54 -5.54
CA LYS A 138 9.67 4.23 -5.99
C LYS A 138 8.57 3.22 -6.31
N GLN A 139 7.49 3.19 -5.52
CA GLN A 139 6.36 2.31 -5.83
C GLN A 139 5.67 2.74 -7.12
N HIS A 140 5.48 4.04 -7.33
CA HIS A 140 4.91 4.57 -8.56
C HIS A 140 5.77 4.24 -9.79
N GLU A 141 7.10 4.38 -9.68
CA GLU A 141 8.05 3.98 -10.72
C GLU A 141 7.97 2.49 -11.02
N SER A 142 8.07 1.62 -10.00
CA SER A 142 8.02 0.17 -10.20
C SER A 142 6.68 -0.31 -10.76
N ALA A 143 5.57 0.33 -10.37
CA ALA A 143 4.25 0.04 -10.94
C ALA A 143 4.17 0.48 -12.41
N THR A 144 4.82 1.59 -12.76
CA THR A 144 4.91 2.08 -14.14
C THR A 144 5.75 1.13 -15.00
N GLU A 145 6.91 0.69 -14.51
CA GLU A 145 7.76 -0.31 -15.18
C GLU A 145 7.01 -1.62 -15.43
N ARG A 146 6.32 -2.15 -14.41
CA ARG A 146 5.50 -3.36 -14.55
C ARG A 146 4.41 -3.19 -15.61
N LYS A 147 3.75 -2.03 -15.65
CA LYS A 147 2.74 -1.71 -16.68
C LYS A 147 3.35 -1.65 -18.08
N VAL A 148 4.55 -1.07 -18.22
CA VAL A 148 5.27 -1.02 -19.50
C VAL A 148 5.66 -2.43 -19.95
N ALA A 149 6.30 -3.22 -19.08
CA ALA A 149 6.70 -4.59 -19.39
C ALA A 149 5.50 -5.48 -19.76
N ALA A 150 4.37 -5.34 -19.06
CA ALA A 150 3.14 -6.07 -19.41
C ALA A 150 2.61 -5.67 -20.79
N ARG A 151 2.64 -4.37 -21.14
CA ARG A 151 2.24 -3.88 -22.46
C ARG A 151 3.17 -4.39 -23.56
N GLU A 152 4.46 -4.46 -23.31
CA GLU A 152 5.45 -5.00 -24.27
C GLU A 152 5.25 -6.50 -24.49
N LYS A 153 5.08 -7.28 -23.43
CA LYS A 153 4.74 -8.72 -23.53
C LYS A 153 3.46 -8.94 -24.33
N PHE A 154 2.42 -8.14 -24.07
CA PHE A 154 1.17 -8.22 -24.83
C PHE A 154 1.37 -7.88 -26.31
N ARG A 155 2.16 -6.85 -26.63
CA ARG A 155 2.50 -6.50 -28.02
C ARG A 155 3.24 -7.64 -28.72
N ALA A 156 4.26 -8.22 -28.08
CA ALA A 156 5.04 -9.31 -28.64
C ALA A 156 4.19 -10.56 -28.93
N VAL A 157 3.29 -10.95 -28.02
CA VAL A 157 2.38 -12.08 -28.24
C VAL A 157 1.39 -11.78 -29.38
N LYS A 158 0.83 -10.56 -29.42
CA LYS A 158 -0.08 -10.14 -30.49
C LYS A 158 0.58 -10.13 -31.87
N GLU A 159 1.85 -9.73 -31.95
CA GLU A 159 2.62 -9.73 -33.19
C GLU A 159 2.91 -11.17 -33.67
N LYS A 160 3.36 -12.05 -32.77
CA LYS A 160 3.52 -13.49 -33.07
C LYS A 160 2.22 -14.13 -33.57
N GLU A 161 1.09 -13.84 -32.92
CA GLU A 161 -0.23 -14.33 -33.35
C GLU A 161 -0.55 -13.89 -34.79
N LYS A 162 -0.28 -12.62 -35.12
CA LYS A 162 -0.51 -12.06 -36.45
C LYS A 162 0.37 -12.73 -37.51
N GLU A 163 1.67 -12.88 -37.24
CA GLU A 163 2.60 -13.54 -38.17
C GLU A 163 2.22 -14.99 -38.45
N LEU A 164 1.81 -15.74 -37.43
CA LEU A 164 1.38 -17.13 -37.59
C LEU A 164 0.10 -17.24 -38.43
N LYS A 165 -0.86 -16.33 -38.23
CA LYS A 165 -2.08 -16.24 -39.05
C LYS A 165 -1.79 -15.91 -40.50
N GLU A 166 -0.86 -14.99 -40.74
CA GLU A 166 -0.44 -14.60 -42.09
C GLU A 166 0.25 -15.78 -42.81
N LYS A 167 1.18 -16.48 -42.13
CA LYS A 167 1.80 -17.70 -42.64
C LYS A 167 0.78 -18.78 -42.97
N LEU A 168 -0.20 -19.02 -42.08
CA LEU A 168 -1.27 -19.98 -42.32
C LEU A 168 -2.11 -19.59 -43.55
N THR A 169 -2.44 -18.31 -43.70
CA THR A 169 -3.21 -17.79 -44.84
C THR A 169 -2.46 -18.00 -46.15
N ILE A 170 -1.16 -17.68 -46.19
CA ILE A 170 -0.29 -17.90 -47.37
C ILE A 170 -0.23 -19.39 -47.74
N LYS A 171 -0.10 -20.28 -46.74
CA LYS A 171 -0.07 -21.73 -46.97
C LYS A 171 -1.41 -22.27 -47.46
N MET A 172 -2.52 -21.76 -46.94
CA MET A 172 -3.87 -22.11 -47.36
C MET A 172 -4.22 -21.53 -48.74
N ALA A 173 -3.61 -20.44 -49.18
CA ALA A 173 -3.80 -19.91 -50.53
C ALA A 173 -3.20 -20.83 -51.62
N LYS A 174 -2.29 -21.75 -51.27
CA LYS A 174 -1.71 -22.69 -52.22
C LYS A 174 -2.73 -23.73 -52.73
N PRO A 175 -2.61 -24.18 -53.99
CA PRO A 175 -3.40 -25.28 -54.53
C PRO A 175 -3.35 -26.52 -53.63
N ARG A 176 -4.47 -27.25 -53.53
CA ARG A 176 -4.66 -28.33 -52.55
C ARG A 176 -3.58 -29.42 -52.60
N PHE A 177 -3.08 -29.73 -53.79
CA PHE A 177 -2.03 -30.73 -54.03
C PHE A 177 -0.61 -30.26 -53.64
N LEU A 178 -0.39 -28.96 -53.41
CA LEU A 178 0.88 -28.39 -52.93
C LEU A 178 0.85 -28.05 -51.43
N ARG A 179 -0.27 -28.33 -50.74
CA ARG A 179 -0.40 -28.07 -49.31
C ARG A 179 0.25 -29.19 -48.51
N ASN A 180 1.19 -28.82 -47.65
CA ASN A 180 1.75 -29.73 -46.67
C ASN A 180 0.86 -29.76 -45.41
N GLY A 181 0.09 -30.84 -45.25
CA GLY A 181 -0.84 -31.00 -44.13
C GLY A 181 -0.16 -30.99 -42.75
N ALA A 182 1.06 -31.54 -42.64
CA ALA A 182 1.81 -31.56 -41.40
C ALA A 182 2.23 -30.13 -40.98
N GLU A 183 2.65 -29.32 -41.94
CA GLU A 183 3.04 -27.92 -41.70
C GLU A 183 1.83 -27.05 -41.32
N ILE A 184 0.67 -27.27 -41.97
CA ILE A 184 -0.59 -26.59 -41.62
C ILE A 184 -1.02 -26.95 -40.20
N ASN A 185 -1.01 -28.23 -39.83
CA ASN A 185 -1.39 -28.67 -38.50
C ASN A 185 -0.44 -28.11 -37.43
N SER A 186 0.87 -28.04 -37.72
CA SER A 186 1.85 -27.40 -36.84
C SER A 186 1.54 -25.91 -36.62
N LEU A 187 1.22 -25.16 -37.67
CA LEU A 187 0.84 -23.75 -37.57
C LEU A 187 -0.44 -23.55 -36.75
N VAL A 188 -1.45 -24.42 -36.95
CA VAL A 188 -2.69 -24.39 -36.16
C VAL A 188 -2.41 -24.62 -34.67
N SER A 189 -1.54 -25.58 -34.34
CA SER A 189 -1.12 -25.81 -32.94
C SER A 189 -0.40 -24.61 -32.35
N GLN A 190 0.55 -23.99 -33.07
CA GLN A 190 1.27 -22.80 -32.61
C GLN A 190 0.35 -21.59 -32.42
N ILE A 191 -0.67 -21.41 -33.28
CA ILE A 191 -1.69 -20.37 -33.10
C ILE A 191 -2.49 -20.61 -31.82
N LYS A 192 -2.86 -21.86 -31.54
CA LYS A 192 -3.58 -22.22 -30.32
C LYS A 192 -2.75 -21.91 -29.08
N GLU A 193 -1.47 -22.26 -29.08
CA GLU A 193 -0.53 -21.93 -28.00
C GLU A 193 -0.40 -20.42 -27.79
N ALA A 194 -0.25 -19.64 -28.88
CA ALA A 194 -0.18 -18.18 -28.80
C ALA A 194 -1.44 -17.53 -28.21
N TYR A 195 -2.62 -18.14 -28.39
CA TYR A 195 -3.86 -17.69 -27.73
C TYR A 195 -3.83 -17.93 -26.23
N GLU A 196 -3.33 -19.08 -25.78
CA GLU A 196 -3.19 -19.38 -24.35
C GLU A 196 -2.16 -18.44 -23.70
N ASP A 197 -1.02 -18.18 -24.36
CA ASP A 197 -0.03 -17.20 -23.91
C ASP A 197 -0.63 -15.80 -23.78
N LYS A 198 -1.44 -15.38 -24.77
CA LYS A 198 -2.14 -14.09 -24.75
C LYS A 198 -3.12 -14.01 -23.60
N LYS A 199 -3.86 -15.08 -23.35
CA LYS A 199 -4.81 -15.19 -22.24
C LYS A 199 -4.09 -15.09 -20.90
N ALA A 200 -2.97 -15.82 -20.73
CA ALA A 200 -2.15 -15.76 -19.53
C ALA A 200 -1.59 -14.36 -19.25
N VAL A 201 -1.20 -13.60 -20.30
CA VAL A 201 -0.75 -12.21 -20.15
C VAL A 201 -1.89 -11.28 -19.73
N ILE A 202 -3.12 -11.49 -20.21
CA ILE A 202 -4.30 -10.71 -19.82
C ILE A 202 -4.67 -11.01 -18.37
N ASP A 203 -4.79 -12.29 -18.02
CA ASP A 203 -5.18 -12.75 -16.68
C ASP A 203 -4.13 -12.34 -15.63
N GLY A 204 -2.84 -12.40 -15.97
CA GLY A 204 -1.75 -11.89 -15.13
C GLY A 204 -1.69 -10.36 -15.02
N GLY A 205 -2.20 -9.64 -16.03
CA GLY A 205 -2.28 -8.17 -16.04
C GLY A 205 -3.44 -7.63 -15.20
N GLU A 206 -4.55 -8.37 -15.07
CA GLU A 206 -5.69 -7.99 -14.23
C GLU A 206 -5.41 -8.17 -12.73
N ALA A 207 -4.65 -9.19 -12.35
CA ALA A 207 -4.18 -9.38 -10.97
C ALA A 207 -3.27 -8.24 -10.47
N GLY A 208 -2.60 -7.52 -11.38
CA GLY A 208 -1.76 -6.35 -11.07
C GLY A 208 -2.50 -5.01 -11.04
N ARG A 209 -3.80 -4.96 -11.39
CA ARG A 209 -4.64 -3.75 -11.28
C ARG A 209 -5.40 -3.65 -9.96
N SER A 210 -5.47 -4.74 -9.21
CA SER A 210 -6.22 -4.88 -7.95
C SER A 210 -5.34 -4.92 -6.70
N SER A 211 -4.06 -4.53 -6.79
CA SER A 211 -3.14 -4.34 -5.66
C SER A 211 -2.56 -2.94 -5.62
#